data_AF-N1QMI7-F1
#
_entry.id   AF-N1QMI7-F1
#
_cell.length_a   1.000
_cell.length_b   1.000
_cell.length_c   1.000
_cell.angle_alpha   90.00
_cell.angle_beta   90.00
_cell.angle_gamma   90.00
#
_symmetry.space_group_name_H-M   'P 1'
#
loop_
_entity.id
_entity.type
_entity.pdbx_description
1 polymer ?
#
loop_
_entity_poly.entity_id
_entity_poly.type
_entity_poly.pdbx_seq_one_letter_code
_entity_poly.pdbx_strand_id
1 'polypeptide(L)'
;MQYAQTEKARPIPPRIIIHGGAGNITRDNLPDKSYQQYRHALLSILHRAHLDLQQPHATALDVATYAVSLLEEDPLFNAGYGAVFTRDGTHELEASVMVSSGYIKRGVGVMQVRHAKSPIKLARALLVRGQGEDGGGAQGHCQLAGEVCDRLNREWGLESVLPSYFWSRRRWDEHRRGLGLEHDDATYERNRRQADERRSSCTTDALPATDGSAGRGEHRPRDPSWNGKDYLPQGTVGAVVLDSEGTLCVCTSTGGLTNKLAGRIGDTPTLGAGFWAEQWHEKRPPPPPTTPTVSWFADCLPNAQGYAYTAVADEDDDEPKRRAVAISGTGNGDSFLRTNAARTAAAIARYHSSNPNPNLSCSSLQSAVTAVAGPHGQLEQSAGDRWGKTGEGEGGMIGIELRDDHGHIVYDHNCGGLFRAWIDDHGHPRFGVFQDEKTVQS
;
A
#
# COMPACT_ATOMS: atom_id res chain seq x y z
N MET A 1 16.93 -3.61 -47.24
CA MET A 1 16.85 -3.96 -45.82
C MET A 1 15.57 -3.35 -45.26
N GLN A 2 14.49 -4.13 -45.21
CA GLN A 2 13.27 -3.74 -44.51
C GLN A 2 13.53 -3.94 -43.02
N TYR A 3 13.40 -2.87 -42.24
CA TYR A 3 13.37 -2.96 -40.79
C TYR A 3 12.15 -3.80 -40.42
N ALA A 4 12.38 -4.97 -39.82
CA ALA A 4 11.33 -5.73 -39.17
C ALA A 4 10.70 -4.80 -38.13
N GLN A 5 9.41 -4.49 -38.31
CA GLN A 5 8.60 -3.92 -37.25
C GLN A 5 8.57 -4.97 -36.15
N THR A 6 9.30 -4.74 -35.05
CA THR A 6 9.10 -5.48 -33.81
C THR A 6 7.61 -5.41 -33.50
N GLU A 7 6.92 -6.54 -33.54
CA GLU A 7 5.51 -6.62 -33.15
C GLU A 7 5.38 -5.99 -31.77
N LYS A 8 4.52 -4.98 -31.63
CA LYS A 8 4.22 -4.41 -30.31
C LYS A 8 3.63 -5.54 -29.46
N ALA A 9 4.27 -5.81 -28.33
CA ALA A 9 3.75 -6.74 -27.32
C ALA A 9 2.28 -6.42 -27.04
N ARG A 10 1.46 -7.47 -26.88
CA ARG A 10 0.03 -7.31 -26.63
C ARG A 10 -0.17 -6.50 -25.33
N PRO A 11 -1.09 -5.52 -25.30
CA PRO A 11 -1.34 -4.75 -24.09
C PRO A 11 -1.80 -5.66 -22.95
N ILE A 12 -1.21 -5.50 -21.77
CA ILE A 12 -1.60 -6.23 -20.57
C ILE A 12 -2.95 -5.67 -20.07
N PRO A 13 -3.93 -6.51 -19.71
CA PRO A 13 -5.16 -6.04 -19.09
C PRO A 13 -4.86 -5.27 -17.78
N PRO A 14 -5.20 -3.97 -17.69
CA PRO A 14 -4.91 -3.17 -16.50
C PRO A 14 -5.67 -3.66 -15.27
N ARG A 15 -5.05 -3.56 -14.09
CA ARG A 15 -5.64 -4.01 -12.82
C ARG A 15 -5.48 -2.93 -11.74
N ILE A 16 -6.45 -2.88 -10.82
CA ILE A 16 -6.43 -1.95 -9.69
C ILE A 16 -7.08 -2.58 -8.46
N ILE A 17 -6.43 -2.39 -7.31
CA ILE A 17 -6.98 -2.64 -5.97
C ILE A 17 -6.62 -1.48 -5.05
N ILE A 18 -7.56 -1.10 -4.20
CA ILE A 18 -7.39 -0.05 -3.18
C ILE A 18 -7.79 -0.57 -1.80
N HIS A 19 -7.23 0.01 -0.74
CA HIS A 19 -7.64 -0.23 0.64
C HIS A 19 -7.92 1.06 1.41
N GLY A 20 -8.91 0.98 2.30
CA GLY A 20 -9.29 2.03 3.25
C GLY A 20 -8.77 1.79 4.67
N GLY A 21 -7.93 0.76 4.85
CA GLY A 21 -7.30 0.43 6.12
C GLY A 21 -7.75 -0.88 6.74
N ALA A 22 -6.89 -1.40 7.63
CA ALA A 22 -7.09 -2.63 8.39
C ALA A 22 -7.05 -2.38 9.90
N GLY A 23 -7.61 -3.29 10.68
CA GLY A 23 -7.53 -3.28 12.15
C GLY A 23 -8.58 -4.14 12.82
N ASN A 24 -8.88 -3.84 14.08
CA ASN A 24 -9.90 -4.52 14.87
C ASN A 24 -11.33 -4.16 14.41
N ILE A 25 -11.73 -4.68 13.26
CA ILE A 25 -13.04 -4.49 12.63
C ILE A 25 -13.83 -5.78 12.80
N THR A 26 -14.98 -5.72 13.46
CA THR A 26 -15.87 -6.87 13.62
C THR A 26 -17.26 -6.48 13.14
N ARG A 27 -18.10 -7.47 12.81
CA ARG A 27 -19.50 -7.19 12.46
C ARG A 27 -20.25 -6.52 13.63
N ASP A 28 -19.84 -6.78 14.86
CA ASP A 28 -20.41 -6.19 16.07
C ASP A 28 -20.03 -4.71 16.25
N ASN A 29 -18.82 -4.31 15.86
CA ASN A 29 -18.33 -2.94 16.03
C ASN A 29 -18.41 -2.07 14.76
N LEU A 30 -18.89 -2.63 13.64
CA LEU A 30 -19.11 -1.93 12.38
C LEU A 30 -20.62 -1.88 12.05
N PRO A 31 -21.34 -0.83 12.46
CA PRO A 31 -22.75 -0.67 12.13
C PRO A 31 -23.01 -0.62 10.62
N ASP A 32 -24.16 -1.13 10.18
CA ASP A 32 -24.57 -1.18 8.76
C ASP A 32 -24.43 0.17 8.04
N LYS A 33 -24.82 1.26 8.71
CA LYS A 33 -24.69 2.61 8.14
C LYS A 33 -23.22 2.94 7.83
N SER A 34 -22.31 2.67 8.75
CA SER A 34 -20.88 2.89 8.56
C SER A 34 -20.34 1.97 7.47
N TYR A 35 -20.72 0.69 7.47
CA TYR A 35 -20.35 -0.26 6.40
C TYR A 35 -20.75 0.27 5.02
N GLN A 36 -22.00 0.74 4.85
CA GLN A 36 -22.47 1.29 3.58
C GLN A 36 -21.74 2.57 3.18
N GLN A 37 -21.36 3.43 4.14
CA GLN A 37 -20.55 4.62 3.87
C GLN A 37 -19.17 4.25 3.34
N TYR A 38 -18.45 3.34 4.01
CA TYR A 38 -17.14 2.85 3.55
C TYR A 38 -17.23 2.15 2.20
N ARG A 39 -18.26 1.32 2.01
CA ARG A 39 -18.53 0.64 0.74
C ARG A 39 -18.76 1.64 -0.40
N HIS A 40 -19.62 2.62 -0.19
CA HIS A 40 -19.92 3.64 -1.19
C HIS A 40 -18.69 4.47 -1.55
N ALA A 41 -17.95 4.94 -0.54
CA ALA A 41 -16.72 5.72 -0.73
C ALA A 41 -15.67 4.94 -1.54
N LEU A 42 -15.34 3.70 -1.14
CA LEU A 42 -14.33 2.90 -1.83
C LEU A 42 -14.75 2.52 -3.25
N LEU A 43 -16.01 2.15 -3.47
CA LEU A 43 -16.49 1.83 -4.82
C LEU A 43 -16.52 3.07 -5.73
N SER A 44 -16.85 4.25 -5.20
CA SER A 44 -16.82 5.52 -5.94
C SER A 44 -15.38 5.91 -6.34
N ILE A 45 -14.45 5.83 -5.39
CA ILE A 45 -13.02 6.11 -5.63
C ILE A 45 -12.45 5.13 -6.66
N LEU A 46 -12.72 3.82 -6.48
CA LEU A 46 -12.30 2.78 -7.41
C LEU A 46 -12.84 3.04 -8.81
N HIS A 47 -14.13 3.38 -8.94
CA HIS A 47 -14.75 3.67 -10.23
C HIS A 47 -14.05 4.83 -10.94
N ARG A 48 -13.81 5.95 -10.24
CA ARG A 48 -13.12 7.11 -10.80
C ARG A 48 -11.70 6.78 -11.24
N ALA A 49 -10.92 6.09 -10.41
CA ALA A 49 -9.56 5.70 -10.75
C ALA A 49 -9.53 4.68 -11.90
N HIS A 50 -10.50 3.76 -11.96
CA HIS A 50 -10.60 2.79 -13.04
C HIS A 50 -10.94 3.46 -14.38
N LEU A 51 -11.79 4.50 -14.40
CA LEU A 51 -12.06 5.28 -15.62
C LEU A 51 -10.79 5.96 -16.16
N ASP A 52 -9.96 6.50 -15.27
CA ASP A 52 -8.66 7.07 -15.64
C ASP A 52 -7.70 5.99 -16.16
N LEU A 53 -7.71 4.79 -15.57
CA LEU A 53 -6.90 3.65 -16.01
C LEU A 53 -7.26 3.14 -17.42
N GLN A 54 -8.49 3.37 -17.89
CA GLN A 54 -8.91 3.03 -19.25
C GLN A 54 -8.48 4.06 -20.29
N GLN A 55 -7.92 5.20 -19.90
CA GLN A 55 -7.49 6.23 -20.86
C GLN A 55 -6.23 5.79 -21.62
N PRO A 56 -6.11 6.16 -22.91
CA PRO A 56 -4.85 5.99 -23.63
C PRO A 56 -3.72 6.71 -22.88
N HIS A 57 -2.60 6.02 -22.68
CA HIS A 57 -1.41 6.51 -21.96
C HIS A 57 -1.56 6.64 -20.44
N ALA A 58 -2.62 6.10 -19.84
CA ALA A 58 -2.72 6.00 -18.39
C ALA A 58 -1.53 5.20 -17.83
N THR A 59 -0.77 5.82 -16.90
CA THR A 59 0.33 5.14 -16.23
C THR A 59 -0.11 4.63 -14.86
N ALA A 60 0.48 3.53 -14.41
CA ALA A 60 0.19 3.01 -13.07
C ALA A 60 0.50 4.04 -11.98
N LEU A 61 1.55 4.86 -12.19
CA LEU A 61 1.94 5.94 -11.27
C LEU A 61 0.85 7.01 -11.13
N ASP A 62 0.31 7.48 -12.23
CA ASP A 62 -0.70 8.54 -12.22
C ASP A 62 -2.01 8.07 -11.60
N VAL A 63 -2.47 6.87 -11.99
CA VAL A 63 -3.72 6.29 -11.48
C VAL A 63 -3.61 5.93 -10.00
N ALA A 64 -2.51 5.31 -9.56
CA ALA A 64 -2.32 4.98 -8.14
C ALA A 64 -2.25 6.25 -7.28
N THR A 65 -1.56 7.29 -7.77
CA THR A 65 -1.51 8.60 -7.10
C THR A 65 -2.88 9.26 -7.04
N TYR A 66 -3.65 9.21 -8.13
CA TYR A 66 -5.00 9.77 -8.17
C TYR A 66 -5.91 9.05 -7.17
N ALA A 67 -5.96 7.72 -7.19
CA ALA A 67 -6.76 6.93 -6.28
C ALA A 67 -6.46 7.24 -4.80
N VAL A 68 -5.17 7.31 -4.42
CA VAL A 68 -4.79 7.67 -3.04
C VAL A 68 -5.10 9.12 -2.72
N SER A 69 -4.98 10.05 -3.67
CA SER A 69 -5.36 11.44 -3.42
C SER A 69 -6.86 11.61 -3.14
N LEU A 70 -7.71 10.78 -3.77
CA LEU A 70 -9.15 10.74 -3.46
C LEU A 70 -9.41 10.16 -2.06
N LEU A 71 -8.62 9.16 -1.64
CA LEU A 71 -8.68 8.61 -0.29
C LEU A 71 -8.21 9.64 0.77
N GLU A 72 -7.22 10.47 0.45
CA GLU A 72 -6.75 11.58 1.30
C GLU A 72 -7.77 12.73 1.42
N GLU A 73 -8.62 12.92 0.41
CA GLU A 73 -9.65 13.95 0.41
C GLU A 73 -10.92 13.53 1.18
N ASP A 74 -11.13 12.24 1.39
CA ASP A 74 -12.31 11.70 2.07
C ASP A 74 -12.08 11.57 3.60
N PRO A 75 -12.85 12.29 4.44
CA PRO A 75 -12.67 12.28 5.90
C PRO A 75 -12.94 10.93 6.57
N LEU A 76 -13.50 9.95 5.85
CA LEU A 76 -13.71 8.60 6.34
C LEU A 76 -12.40 7.85 6.59
N PHE A 77 -11.33 8.20 5.89
CA PHE A 77 -10.06 7.47 5.95
C PHE A 77 -8.99 8.19 6.76
N ASN A 78 -8.04 7.45 7.33
CA ASN A 78 -6.94 8.01 8.10
C ASN A 78 -5.78 8.47 7.19
N ALA A 79 -6.06 9.44 6.32
CA ALA A 79 -5.06 10.09 5.48
C ALA A 79 -5.56 11.48 5.09
N GLY A 80 -4.64 12.41 4.81
CA GLY A 80 -5.00 13.78 4.42
C GLY A 80 -6.06 14.39 5.35
N TYR A 81 -7.19 14.81 4.78
CA TYR A 81 -8.29 15.50 5.47
C TYR A 81 -8.85 14.72 6.69
N GLY A 82 -8.81 13.39 6.66
CA GLY A 82 -9.32 12.51 7.72
C GLY A 82 -8.25 11.98 8.69
N ALA A 83 -7.04 12.54 8.66
CA ALA A 83 -5.91 12.10 9.46
C ALA A 83 -6.16 12.15 10.98
N VAL A 84 -5.53 11.23 11.70
CA VAL A 84 -5.54 11.19 13.17
C VAL A 84 -4.58 12.22 13.78
N PHE A 85 -4.81 12.54 15.06
CA PHE A 85 -4.01 13.49 15.81
C PHE A 85 -2.83 12.83 16.54
N THR A 86 -1.72 13.55 16.64
CA THR A 86 -0.64 13.27 17.59
C THR A 86 -1.10 13.56 19.03
N ARG A 87 -0.30 13.18 20.04
CA ARG A 87 -0.56 13.56 21.44
C ARG A 87 -0.59 15.07 21.66
N ASP A 88 0.09 15.83 20.81
CA ASP A 88 0.17 17.30 20.90
C ASP A 88 -1.01 18.00 20.21
N GLY A 89 -1.99 17.24 19.72
CA GLY A 89 -3.15 17.77 19.01
C GLY A 89 -2.81 18.34 17.63
N THR A 90 -1.76 17.80 17.00
CA THR A 90 -1.30 18.18 15.65
C THR A 90 -1.45 17.03 14.66
N HIS A 91 -1.23 17.28 13.36
CA HIS A 91 -1.20 16.26 12.32
C HIS A 91 0.21 16.13 11.75
N GLU A 92 0.64 14.91 11.51
CA GLU A 92 1.93 14.60 10.88
C GLU A 92 1.72 13.48 9.88
N LEU A 93 1.64 13.84 8.60
CA LEU A 93 1.24 12.95 7.53
C LEU A 93 2.44 12.25 6.92
N GLU A 94 2.21 11.05 6.40
CA GLU A 94 3.23 10.21 5.78
C GLU A 94 2.65 9.62 4.48
N ALA A 95 3.46 9.56 3.42
CA ALA A 95 3.07 8.91 2.18
C ALA A 95 4.27 8.33 1.44
N SER A 96 4.01 7.38 0.54
CA SER A 96 5.03 6.72 -0.26
C SER A 96 4.53 6.30 -1.62
N VAL A 97 5.47 6.16 -2.56
CA VAL A 97 5.20 5.65 -3.90
C VAL A 97 6.39 4.83 -4.40
N MET A 98 6.12 3.71 -5.08
CA MET A 98 7.14 2.91 -5.75
C MET A 98 6.61 2.34 -7.06
N VAL A 99 7.46 2.37 -8.09
CA VAL A 99 7.16 1.77 -9.40
C VAL A 99 8.06 0.56 -9.64
N SER A 100 7.51 -0.49 -10.27
CA SER A 100 8.25 -1.72 -10.54
C SER A 100 9.22 -1.58 -11.71
N SER A 101 8.94 -0.67 -12.65
CA SER A 101 9.66 -0.57 -13.92
C SER A 101 10.95 0.22 -13.83
N GLY A 102 11.91 -0.23 -14.64
CA GLY A 102 13.26 0.33 -14.74
C GLY A 102 14.32 -0.54 -14.07
N TYR A 103 15.57 -0.40 -14.51
CA TYR A 103 16.72 -1.04 -13.86
C TYR A 103 17.00 -0.42 -12.49
N ILE A 104 16.91 0.91 -12.40
CA ILE A 104 17.01 1.64 -11.14
C ILE A 104 15.67 1.49 -10.41
N LYS A 105 15.72 0.97 -9.18
CA LYS A 105 14.53 0.91 -8.32
C LYS A 105 14.15 2.33 -7.92
N ARG A 106 12.89 2.71 -8.17
CA ARG A 106 12.36 4.04 -7.89
C ARG A 106 11.26 3.94 -6.85
N GLY A 107 11.60 4.29 -5.62
CA GLY A 107 10.66 4.35 -4.52
C GLY A 107 11.02 5.50 -3.59
N VAL A 108 10.00 6.24 -3.15
CA VAL A 108 10.19 7.39 -2.27
C VAL A 108 9.18 7.40 -1.13
N GLY A 109 9.55 8.05 -0.02
CA GLY A 109 8.69 8.30 1.12
C GLY A 109 8.83 9.74 1.61
N VAL A 110 7.71 10.36 1.97
CA VAL A 110 7.65 11.66 2.63
C VAL A 110 7.07 11.48 4.03
N MET A 111 7.69 12.12 5.01
CA MET A 111 7.42 11.90 6.42
C MET A 111 7.15 13.22 7.13
N GLN A 112 6.36 13.18 8.21
CA GLN A 112 6.07 14.36 9.05
C GLN A 112 5.59 15.59 8.25
N VAL A 113 4.83 15.36 7.18
CA VAL A 113 4.30 16.42 6.30
C VAL A 113 3.14 17.10 7.02
N ARG A 114 3.11 18.44 7.02
CA ARG A 114 2.11 19.21 7.78
C ARG A 114 1.29 20.18 6.94
N HIS A 115 1.72 20.47 5.72
CA HIS A 115 1.10 21.51 4.89
C HIS A 115 0.73 21.07 3.48
N ALA A 116 1.31 20.01 2.94
CA ALA A 116 0.84 19.46 1.66
C ALA A 116 -0.59 18.93 1.81
N LYS A 117 -1.54 19.47 1.03
CA LYS A 117 -2.94 18.98 1.06
C LYS A 117 -3.03 17.48 0.74
N SER A 118 -2.19 17.04 -0.19
CA SER A 118 -2.10 15.67 -0.65
C SER A 118 -0.65 15.18 -0.56
N PRO A 119 -0.26 14.55 0.56
CA PRO A 119 1.06 13.94 0.73
C PRO A 119 1.45 12.98 -0.39
N ILE A 120 0.51 12.21 -0.96
CA ILE A 120 0.85 11.30 -2.05
C ILE A 120 1.25 12.03 -3.34
N LYS A 121 0.62 13.18 -3.64
CA LYS A 121 1.02 14.02 -4.79
C LYS A 121 2.43 14.60 -4.59
N LEU A 122 2.79 14.94 -3.35
CA LEU A 122 4.15 15.33 -3.00
C LEU A 122 5.14 14.16 -3.19
N ALA A 123 4.80 12.95 -2.73
CA ALA A 123 5.62 11.76 -2.94
C ALA A 123 5.80 11.46 -4.44
N ARG A 124 4.74 11.54 -5.26
CA ARG A 124 4.84 11.43 -6.73
C ARG A 124 5.78 12.49 -7.32
N ALA A 125 5.63 13.75 -6.90
CA ALA A 125 6.48 14.82 -7.39
C ALA A 125 7.96 14.57 -7.05
N LEU A 126 8.24 14.10 -5.84
CA LEU A 126 9.58 13.70 -5.41
C LEU A 126 10.14 12.57 -6.28
N LEU A 127 9.35 11.52 -6.55
CA LEU A 127 9.76 10.39 -7.39
C LEU A 127 10.09 10.81 -8.83
N VAL A 128 9.24 11.66 -9.43
CA VAL A 128 9.39 12.10 -10.83
C VAL A 128 10.53 13.10 -10.97
N ARG A 129 10.59 14.12 -10.11
CA ARG A 129 11.61 15.17 -10.16
C ARG A 129 12.99 14.65 -9.78
N GLY A 130 13.06 13.68 -8.87
CA GLY A 130 14.30 13.02 -8.47
C GLY A 130 15.01 12.25 -9.59
N GLN A 131 14.39 12.08 -10.76
CA GLN A 131 15.01 11.48 -11.95
C GLN A 131 15.76 12.49 -12.84
N GLY A 132 15.60 13.79 -12.60
CA GLY A 132 16.37 14.81 -13.34
C GLY A 132 17.86 14.73 -13.01
N GLU A 133 18.72 15.23 -13.91
CA GLU A 133 20.18 15.25 -13.70
C GLU A 133 20.59 15.99 -12.42
N ASP A 134 19.81 17.00 -12.01
CA ASP A 134 19.97 17.77 -10.77
C ASP A 134 19.10 17.26 -9.60
N GLY A 135 18.36 16.16 -9.81
CA GLY A 135 17.38 15.61 -8.88
C GLY A 135 16.18 16.52 -8.61
N GLY A 136 15.92 17.51 -9.48
CA GLY A 136 14.74 18.38 -9.47
C GLY A 136 14.51 19.15 -8.16
N GLY A 137 15.60 19.52 -7.48
CA GLY A 137 15.62 20.20 -6.18
C GLY A 137 15.61 19.28 -4.96
N ALA A 138 15.32 17.98 -5.14
CA ALA A 138 15.37 16.97 -4.08
C ALA A 138 16.57 16.02 -4.19
N GLN A 139 17.49 16.26 -5.12
CA GLN A 139 18.80 15.60 -5.24
C GLN A 139 18.74 14.07 -5.28
N GLY A 140 17.66 13.50 -5.84
CA GLY A 140 17.47 12.06 -5.95
C GLY A 140 17.28 11.35 -4.60
N HIS A 141 16.95 12.07 -3.53
CA HIS A 141 16.70 11.47 -2.22
C HIS A 141 15.43 10.60 -2.21
N CYS A 142 15.53 9.40 -1.65
CA CYS A 142 14.39 8.49 -1.52
C CYS A 142 13.46 8.86 -0.35
N GLN A 143 13.99 9.44 0.73
CA GLN A 143 13.19 9.73 1.92
C GLN A 143 13.50 11.12 2.46
N LEU A 144 12.45 11.91 2.66
CA LEU A 144 12.53 13.26 3.23
C LEU A 144 11.50 13.43 4.33
N ALA A 145 11.80 14.27 5.31
CA ALA A 145 10.96 14.50 6.47
C ALA A 145 10.77 15.98 6.81
N GLY A 146 9.58 16.30 7.34
CA GLY A 146 9.29 17.56 7.99
C GLY A 146 9.31 18.77 7.06
N GLU A 147 9.90 19.87 7.52
CA GLU A 147 9.85 21.18 6.86
C GLU A 147 10.39 21.17 5.44
N VAL A 148 11.38 20.32 5.14
CA VAL A 148 11.93 20.17 3.78
C VAL A 148 10.85 19.70 2.81
N CYS A 149 9.99 18.77 3.21
CA CYS A 149 8.86 18.30 2.39
C CYS A 149 7.87 19.43 2.11
N ASP A 150 7.47 20.17 3.14
CA ASP A 150 6.51 21.28 3.00
C ASP A 150 7.09 22.45 2.20
N ARG A 151 8.40 22.70 2.31
CA ARG A 151 9.11 23.69 1.48
C ARG A 151 9.11 23.27 0.01
N LEU A 152 9.51 22.04 -0.30
CA LEU A 152 9.50 21.51 -1.67
C LEU A 152 8.08 21.48 -2.26
N ASN A 153 7.06 21.14 -1.45
CA ASN A 153 5.66 21.22 -1.87
C ASN A 153 5.30 22.61 -2.41
N ARG A 154 5.68 23.67 -1.69
CA ARG A 154 5.45 25.06 -2.11
C ARG A 154 6.27 25.43 -3.34
N GLU A 155 7.56 25.13 -3.36
CA GLU A 155 8.47 25.44 -4.47
C GLU A 155 8.03 24.76 -5.77
N TRP A 156 7.45 23.56 -5.69
CA TRP A 156 6.96 22.81 -6.83
C TRP A 156 5.52 23.15 -7.25
N GLY A 157 4.88 24.12 -6.59
CA GLY A 157 3.53 24.58 -6.91
C GLY A 157 2.42 23.59 -6.57
N LEU A 158 2.66 22.65 -5.66
CA LEU A 158 1.63 21.75 -5.15
C LEU A 158 0.77 22.48 -4.10
N GLU A 159 -0.51 22.11 -4.00
CA GLU A 159 -1.46 22.78 -3.11
C GLU A 159 -1.03 22.64 -1.63
N SER A 160 -0.84 23.77 -0.96
CA SER A 160 -0.59 23.85 0.47
C SER A 160 -1.83 24.33 1.22
N VAL A 161 -2.08 23.75 2.38
CA VAL A 161 -3.20 24.08 3.25
C VAL A 161 -2.73 24.48 4.65
N LEU A 162 -3.58 25.21 5.36
CA LEU A 162 -3.39 25.47 6.78
C LEU A 162 -3.69 24.20 7.60
N PRO A 163 -3.08 24.03 8.79
CA PRO A 163 -3.30 22.85 9.63
C PRO A 163 -4.77 22.57 9.94
N SER A 164 -5.62 23.60 10.06
CA SER A 164 -7.07 23.45 10.29
C SER A 164 -7.81 22.67 9.19
N TYR A 165 -7.22 22.55 7.99
CA TYR A 165 -7.77 21.72 6.92
C TYR A 165 -7.92 20.28 7.39
N PHE A 166 -6.88 19.68 7.99
CA PHE A 166 -6.91 18.26 8.39
C PHE A 166 -7.81 17.96 9.61
N TRP A 167 -8.46 18.96 10.20
CA TRP A 167 -9.30 18.77 11.37
C TRP A 167 -10.66 18.21 10.99
N SER A 168 -10.95 17.00 11.44
CA SER A 168 -12.31 16.47 11.49
C SER A 168 -12.79 16.30 12.93
N ARG A 169 -14.09 16.55 13.15
CA ARG A 169 -14.66 16.43 14.49
C ARG A 169 -14.53 15.01 15.05
N ARG A 170 -14.80 14.01 14.21
CA ARG A 170 -14.68 12.60 14.55
C ARG A 170 -13.29 12.26 15.10
N ARG A 171 -12.22 12.65 14.40
CA ARG A 171 -10.84 12.34 14.82
C ARG A 171 -10.41 13.10 16.06
N TRP A 172 -10.92 14.31 16.24
CA TRP A 172 -10.67 15.08 17.47
C TRP A 172 -11.32 14.41 18.69
N ASP A 173 -12.56 13.93 18.55
CA ASP A 173 -13.22 13.21 19.62
C ASP A 173 -12.51 11.87 19.93
N GLU A 174 -12.00 11.17 18.91
CA GLU A 174 -11.15 9.98 19.09
C GLU A 174 -9.86 10.29 19.87
N HIS A 175 -9.16 11.36 19.50
CA HIS A 175 -7.96 11.85 20.18
C HIS A 175 -8.22 12.10 21.67
N ARG A 176 -9.29 12.86 21.98
CA ARG A 176 -9.68 13.18 23.35
C ARG A 176 -10.06 11.95 24.16
N ARG A 177 -10.88 11.06 23.60
CA ARG A 177 -11.23 9.79 24.25
C ARG A 177 -9.99 8.96 24.56
N GLY A 178 -9.04 8.87 23.62
CA GLY A 178 -7.78 8.16 23.82
C GLY A 178 -6.87 8.80 24.89
N LEU A 179 -7.06 10.07 25.23
CA LEU A 179 -6.39 10.75 26.35
C LEU A 179 -7.18 10.68 27.67
N GLY A 180 -8.35 10.02 27.68
CA GLY A 180 -9.24 10.00 28.84
C GLY A 180 -9.96 11.34 29.11
N LEU A 181 -10.05 12.21 28.09
CA LEU A 181 -10.71 13.51 28.17
C LEU A 181 -12.16 13.43 27.68
N GLU A 182 -13.06 14.17 28.32
CA GLU A 182 -14.47 14.25 27.92
C GLU A 182 -14.66 14.99 26.58
N HIS A 183 -15.78 14.73 25.91
CA HIS A 183 -16.18 15.44 24.70
C HIS A 183 -16.48 16.92 25.00
N ASP A 184 -15.95 17.83 24.18
CA ASP A 184 -16.16 19.27 24.35
C ASP A 184 -16.13 20.02 23.00
N ASP A 185 -17.27 20.61 22.64
CA ASP A 185 -17.46 21.41 21.43
C ASP A 185 -16.63 22.68 21.41
N ALA A 186 -16.55 23.39 22.53
CA ALA A 186 -15.82 24.66 22.61
C ALA A 186 -14.32 24.45 22.39
N THR A 187 -13.79 23.33 22.89
CA THR A 187 -12.38 22.99 22.68
C THR A 187 -12.08 22.64 21.21
N TYR A 188 -12.98 22.00 20.47
CA TYR A 188 -12.76 21.72 19.04
C TYR A 188 -12.56 23.02 18.24
N GLU A 189 -13.53 23.93 18.29
CA GLU A 189 -13.49 25.19 17.53
C GLU A 189 -12.29 26.06 17.92
N ARG A 190 -11.99 26.14 19.23
CA ARG A 190 -10.84 26.90 19.72
C ARG A 190 -9.52 26.35 19.22
N ASN A 191 -9.29 25.03 19.35
CA ASN A 191 -7.99 24.45 18.94
C ASN A 191 -7.82 24.43 17.42
N ARG A 192 -8.90 24.20 16.67
CA ARG A 192 -8.89 24.28 15.21
C ARG A 192 -8.45 25.67 14.73
N ARG A 193 -8.97 26.75 15.34
CA ARG A 193 -8.55 28.13 15.02
C ARG A 193 -7.10 28.40 15.42
N GLN A 194 -6.71 27.99 16.63
CA GLN A 194 -5.34 28.16 17.12
C GLN A 194 -4.29 27.41 16.28
N ALA A 195 -4.68 26.30 15.64
CA ALA A 195 -3.79 25.54 14.77
C ALA A 195 -3.27 26.38 13.59
N ASP A 196 -4.07 27.34 13.11
CA ASP A 196 -3.69 28.25 12.03
C ASP A 196 -2.92 29.47 12.55
N GLU A 197 -3.23 29.94 13.76
CA GLU A 197 -2.59 31.10 14.39
C GLU A 197 -1.13 30.83 14.79
N ARG A 198 -0.80 29.61 15.25
CA ARG A 198 0.59 29.20 15.60
C ARG A 198 1.58 29.33 14.42
N ARG A 199 1.08 29.45 13.20
CA ARG A 199 1.90 29.74 12.01
C ARG A 199 2.31 31.22 11.92
N SER A 200 1.45 32.13 12.39
CA SER A 200 1.68 33.58 12.29
C SER A 200 2.71 34.08 13.30
N SER A 201 2.98 33.33 14.37
CA SER A 201 3.95 33.70 15.41
C SER A 201 5.34 33.06 15.24
N CYS A 202 5.60 32.30 14.18
CA CYS A 202 6.93 31.69 13.94
C CYS A 202 7.94 32.63 13.26
N THR A 203 7.77 33.94 13.49
CA THR A 203 8.88 34.90 13.44
C THR A 203 9.05 35.40 14.87
N THR A 204 10.21 35.08 15.46
CA THR A 204 10.72 35.49 16.79
C THR A 204 10.07 34.88 18.05
N ASP A 205 10.95 34.21 18.81
CA ASP A 205 11.00 34.03 20.27
C ASP A 205 10.33 32.84 21.00
N ALA A 206 11.24 32.15 21.72
CA ALA A 206 11.16 31.46 23.00
C ALA A 206 9.84 30.81 23.47
N LEU A 207 9.97 29.51 23.78
CA LEU A 207 9.00 28.70 24.52
C LEU A 207 8.55 29.39 25.83
N PRO A 208 7.24 29.56 26.09
CA PRO A 208 6.78 29.93 27.42
C PRO A 208 6.83 28.72 28.35
N ALA A 209 7.34 28.95 29.56
CA ALA A 209 7.38 27.99 30.65
C ALA A 209 5.97 27.55 31.05
N THR A 210 5.76 26.24 31.22
CA THR A 210 4.53 25.68 31.74
C THR A 210 4.49 25.81 33.26
N ASP A 211 3.48 26.50 33.79
CA ASP A 211 3.17 26.53 35.22
C ASP A 211 2.77 25.14 35.73
N GLY A 212 3.38 24.75 36.84
CA GLY A 212 3.25 23.43 37.44
C GLY A 212 2.07 23.32 38.39
N SER A 213 1.22 22.32 38.16
CA SER A 213 0.54 21.59 39.24
C SER A 213 0.15 20.19 38.77
N ALA A 214 1.11 19.26 38.73
CA ALA A 214 0.84 17.84 38.55
C ALA A 214 0.81 17.15 39.92
N GLY A 215 -0.40 16.82 40.38
CA GLY A 215 -0.59 15.87 41.48
C GLY A 215 -0.05 14.50 41.07
N ARG A 216 0.84 13.93 41.91
CA ARG A 216 1.41 12.60 41.70
C ARG A 216 0.37 11.53 42.04
N GLY A 217 -0.14 10.85 41.02
CA GLY A 217 -0.77 9.54 41.13
C GLY A 217 0.07 8.52 40.36
N GLU A 218 0.54 7.48 41.03
CA GLU A 218 1.23 6.34 40.41
C GLU A 218 0.26 5.56 39.53
N HIS A 219 0.29 5.80 38.22
CA HIS A 219 -0.42 5.00 37.23
C HIS A 219 0.60 4.29 36.34
N ARG A 220 0.63 2.96 36.41
CA ARG A 220 1.37 2.12 35.45
C ARG A 220 0.90 2.47 34.03
N PRO A 221 1.79 2.56 33.02
CA PRO A 221 1.40 2.89 31.66
C PRO A 221 0.64 1.71 31.07
N ARG A 222 -0.69 1.77 31.08
CA ARG A 222 -1.50 1.05 30.10
C ARG A 222 -1.35 1.81 28.79
N ASP A 223 -1.05 1.09 27.71
CA ASP A 223 -1.03 1.65 26.36
C ASP A 223 -2.40 2.33 26.08
N PRO A 224 -2.45 3.66 25.92
CA PRO A 224 -3.71 4.40 25.81
C PRO A 224 -4.40 4.22 24.45
N SER A 225 -3.81 3.48 23.50
CA SER A 225 -4.35 3.36 22.14
C SER A 225 -5.47 2.33 21.96
N TRP A 226 -5.95 1.64 23.02
CA TRP A 226 -6.90 0.55 22.84
C TRP A 226 -7.87 0.36 24.02
N ASN A 227 -9.16 0.65 23.81
CA ASN A 227 -10.24 0.32 24.75
C ASN A 227 -11.02 -0.95 24.36
N GLY A 228 -10.66 -1.59 23.22
CA GLY A 228 -11.23 -2.84 22.72
C GLY A 228 -12.72 -2.81 22.33
N LYS A 229 -13.40 -1.67 22.43
CA LYS A 229 -14.87 -1.58 22.34
C LYS A 229 -15.38 -0.74 21.17
N ASP A 230 -14.61 0.24 20.70
CA ASP A 230 -15.01 1.12 19.60
C ASP A 230 -14.21 0.81 18.33
N TYR A 231 -14.89 0.79 17.17
CA TYR A 231 -14.22 0.81 15.88
C TYR A 231 -13.47 2.14 15.72
N LEU A 232 -12.14 2.08 15.80
CA LEU A 232 -11.25 3.17 15.43
C LEU A 232 -10.63 2.80 14.08
N PRO A 233 -10.82 3.62 13.02
CA PRO A 233 -10.08 3.42 11.78
C PRO A 233 -8.61 3.71 12.06
N GLN A 234 -7.86 2.66 12.40
CA GLN A 234 -6.40 2.66 12.60
C GLN A 234 -5.66 2.69 11.25
N GLY A 235 -6.35 2.38 10.16
CA GLY A 235 -5.70 1.98 8.93
C GLY A 235 -5.33 3.12 7.99
N THR A 236 -4.07 3.07 7.60
CA THR A 236 -3.48 3.64 6.38
C THR A 236 -4.35 3.36 5.14
N VAL A 237 -4.28 4.22 4.13
CA VAL A 237 -4.89 4.01 2.81
C VAL A 237 -3.85 3.68 1.76
N GLY A 238 -4.24 3.02 0.68
CA GLY A 238 -3.32 2.73 -0.40
C GLY A 238 -3.98 2.17 -1.65
N ALA A 239 -3.22 2.19 -2.74
CA ALA A 239 -3.62 1.69 -4.05
C ALA A 239 -2.45 0.95 -4.70
N VAL A 240 -2.76 -0.15 -5.38
CA VAL A 240 -1.85 -0.85 -6.27
C VAL A 240 -2.48 -0.94 -7.65
N VAL A 241 -1.72 -0.54 -8.67
CA VAL A 241 -2.19 -0.44 -10.05
C VAL A 241 -1.19 -1.13 -10.98
N LEU A 242 -1.73 -1.87 -11.96
CA LEU A 242 -1.05 -2.41 -13.13
C LEU A 242 -1.57 -1.67 -14.36
N ASP A 243 -0.67 -1.05 -15.13
CA ASP A 243 -1.02 -0.42 -16.40
C ASP A 243 -0.84 -1.37 -17.60
N SER A 244 -1.24 -0.89 -18.79
CA SER A 244 -1.21 -1.66 -20.03
C SER A 244 0.18 -2.04 -20.52
N GLU A 245 1.21 -1.36 -20.03
CA GLU A 245 2.62 -1.63 -20.35
C GLU A 245 3.21 -2.71 -19.43
N GLY A 246 2.45 -3.15 -18.42
CA GLY A 246 2.90 -4.10 -17.40
C GLY A 246 3.72 -3.46 -16.30
N THR A 247 3.65 -2.14 -16.12
CA THR A 247 4.25 -1.46 -14.97
C THR A 247 3.29 -1.56 -13.79
N LEU A 248 3.83 -1.95 -12.63
CA LEU A 248 3.13 -1.87 -11.36
C LEU A 248 3.54 -0.60 -10.61
N CYS A 249 2.57 0.04 -9.95
CA CYS A 249 2.82 1.11 -9.00
C CYS A 249 2.05 0.85 -7.71
N VAL A 250 2.70 1.10 -6.57
CA VAL A 250 2.05 1.20 -5.27
C VAL A 250 2.13 2.63 -4.76
N CYS A 251 1.04 3.10 -4.17
CA CYS A 251 0.94 4.35 -3.43
C CYS A 251 0.30 4.06 -2.06
N THR A 252 0.84 4.64 -0.98
CA THR A 252 0.34 4.44 0.39
C THR A 252 0.39 5.78 1.14
N SER A 253 -0.62 6.09 1.96
CA SER A 253 -0.72 7.36 2.70
C SER A 253 -1.40 7.18 4.07
N THR A 254 -0.96 7.93 5.08
CA THR A 254 -1.49 7.82 6.46
C THR A 254 -1.35 9.11 7.28
N GLY A 255 -2.24 9.29 8.25
CA GLY A 255 -2.05 10.20 9.38
C GLY A 255 -1.21 9.60 10.54
N GLY A 256 -0.91 8.30 10.47
CA GLY A 256 -0.23 7.54 11.51
C GLY A 256 -1.21 6.95 12.54
N LEU A 257 -0.81 6.89 13.81
CA LEU A 257 -1.64 6.35 14.89
C LEU A 257 -2.24 7.49 15.73
N THR A 258 -3.50 7.33 16.14
CA THR A 258 -4.13 8.25 17.09
C THR A 258 -3.29 8.31 18.36
N ASN A 259 -3.00 9.52 18.82
CA ASN A 259 -2.14 9.78 19.98
C ASN A 259 -0.72 9.21 19.82
N LYS A 260 -0.19 9.14 18.59
CA LYS A 260 1.24 8.93 18.39
C LYS A 260 2.04 10.06 19.04
N LEU A 261 3.24 9.74 19.53
CA LEU A 261 4.22 10.77 19.87
C LEU A 261 4.52 11.60 18.61
N ALA A 262 4.59 12.93 18.74
CA ALA A 262 5.04 13.77 17.65
C ALA A 262 6.45 13.34 17.22
N GLY A 263 6.64 13.17 15.92
CA GLY A 263 7.85 12.61 15.32
C GLY A 263 7.87 11.10 15.15
N ARG A 264 6.84 10.36 15.59
CA ARG A 264 6.74 8.93 15.25
C ARG A 264 6.48 8.76 13.75
N ILE A 265 7.33 7.96 13.12
CA ILE A 265 7.24 7.56 11.71
C ILE A 265 6.84 6.08 11.65
N GLY A 266 5.86 5.75 10.80
CA GLY A 266 5.37 4.39 10.62
C GLY A 266 6.03 3.63 9.47
N ASP A 267 5.37 2.53 9.09
CA ASP A 267 5.71 1.68 7.96
C ASP A 267 5.40 2.34 6.60
N THR A 268 4.36 3.15 6.53
CA THR A 268 3.84 3.76 5.30
C THR A 268 4.92 4.46 4.46
N PRO A 269 5.77 5.36 5.00
CA PRO A 269 6.81 6.01 4.23
C PRO A 269 8.12 5.20 4.16
N THR A 270 8.18 4.03 4.80
CA THR A 270 9.41 3.25 4.97
C THR A 270 9.50 2.14 3.93
N LEU A 271 10.52 2.24 3.05
CA LEU A 271 10.75 1.29 1.97
C LEU A 271 10.83 -0.15 2.50
N GLY A 272 10.00 -1.03 1.93
CA GLY A 272 9.97 -2.44 2.27
C GLY A 272 9.11 -2.80 3.48
N ALA A 273 8.77 -1.84 4.34
CA ALA A 273 7.87 -2.07 5.46
C ALA A 273 6.41 -2.02 4.99
N GLY A 274 5.89 -0.81 4.75
CA GLY A 274 4.48 -0.59 4.39
C GLY A 274 4.19 -0.66 2.89
N PHE A 275 5.21 -0.57 2.04
CA PHE A 275 5.05 -0.61 0.59
C PHE A 275 6.25 -1.22 -0.10
N TRP A 276 6.01 -1.85 -1.25
CA TRP A 276 7.06 -2.36 -2.12
C TRP A 276 6.54 -2.57 -3.54
N ALA A 277 7.36 -2.25 -4.55
CA ALA A 277 7.15 -2.68 -5.93
C ALA A 277 8.48 -3.08 -6.57
N GLU A 278 8.50 -4.20 -7.30
CA GLU A 278 9.68 -4.61 -8.06
C GLU A 278 9.32 -5.53 -9.21
N GLN A 279 10.21 -5.63 -10.19
CA GLN A 279 10.13 -6.60 -11.27
C GLN A 279 11.43 -7.40 -11.41
N TRP A 280 11.32 -8.60 -11.97
CA TRP A 280 12.44 -9.46 -12.33
C TRP A 280 12.05 -10.34 -13.53
N HIS A 281 13.02 -11.06 -14.07
CA HIS A 281 12.78 -12.04 -15.13
C HIS A 281 12.99 -13.45 -14.58
N GLU A 282 12.07 -14.36 -14.90
CA GLU A 282 12.16 -15.78 -14.56
C GLU A 282 12.74 -16.56 -15.73
N LYS A 283 13.65 -17.50 -15.43
CA LYS A 283 14.13 -18.47 -16.42
C LYS A 283 13.11 -19.58 -16.58
N ARG A 284 12.81 -19.98 -17.81
CA ARG A 284 11.88 -21.10 -18.07
C ARG A 284 12.51 -22.41 -17.57
N PRO A 285 11.74 -23.33 -16.95
CA PRO A 285 12.20 -24.71 -16.82
C PRO A 285 12.53 -25.28 -18.20
N PRO A 286 13.60 -26.09 -18.33
CA PRO A 286 13.83 -26.82 -19.56
C PRO A 286 12.60 -27.70 -19.85
N PRO A 287 12.22 -27.87 -21.12
CA PRO A 287 11.11 -28.74 -21.48
C PRO A 287 11.36 -30.15 -20.89
N PRO A 288 10.29 -30.88 -20.51
CA PRO A 288 10.45 -32.26 -20.08
C PRO A 288 11.20 -33.04 -21.17
N PRO A 289 12.14 -33.92 -20.82
CA PRO A 289 12.83 -34.71 -21.82
C PRO A 289 11.79 -35.44 -22.66
N THR A 290 11.80 -35.19 -23.97
CA THR A 290 10.97 -35.93 -24.91
C THR A 290 11.39 -37.39 -24.85
N THR A 291 10.68 -38.21 -24.07
CA THR A 291 10.77 -39.65 -24.21
C THR A 291 10.24 -39.98 -25.59
N PRO A 292 11.04 -40.57 -26.51
CA PRO A 292 10.49 -41.07 -27.74
C PRO A 292 9.44 -42.10 -27.37
N THR A 293 8.17 -41.84 -27.73
CA THR A 293 7.15 -42.88 -27.69
C THR A 293 7.56 -43.92 -28.70
N VAL A 294 8.26 -44.96 -28.24
CA VAL A 294 8.47 -46.16 -29.03
C VAL A 294 7.10 -46.80 -29.16
N SER A 295 6.41 -46.49 -30.27
CA SER A 295 5.25 -47.25 -30.69
C SER A 295 5.72 -48.66 -30.97
N TRP A 296 5.37 -49.62 -30.11
CA TRP A 296 5.64 -51.05 -30.31
C TRP A 296 5.07 -51.59 -31.63
N PHE A 297 4.20 -50.83 -32.30
CA PHE A 297 3.63 -51.19 -33.61
C PHE A 297 4.48 -50.76 -34.80
N ALA A 298 5.52 -49.93 -34.62
CA ALA A 298 6.36 -49.47 -35.74
C ALA A 298 7.32 -50.55 -36.26
N ASP A 299 7.62 -51.59 -35.47
CA ASP A 299 8.52 -52.68 -35.86
C ASP A 299 7.88 -53.74 -36.76
N CYS A 300 6.58 -53.60 -37.10
CA CYS A 300 5.86 -54.60 -37.92
C CYS A 300 5.44 -54.10 -39.32
N LEU A 301 5.83 -52.89 -39.74
CA LEU A 301 5.48 -52.35 -41.06
C LEU A 301 6.72 -51.73 -41.74
N PRO A 302 7.40 -52.44 -42.65
CA PRO A 302 8.66 -52.00 -43.26
C PRO A 302 8.52 -50.85 -44.28
N ASN A 303 7.44 -50.05 -44.26
CA ASN A 303 7.28 -48.95 -45.21
C ASN A 303 6.42 -47.76 -44.77
N ALA A 304 6.24 -47.54 -43.47
CA ALA A 304 5.58 -46.32 -42.96
C ALA A 304 6.60 -45.34 -42.38
N GLN A 305 7.55 -44.86 -43.19
CA GLN A 305 8.30 -43.65 -42.88
C GLN A 305 7.40 -42.42 -43.08
N GLY A 306 6.43 -42.26 -42.18
CA GLY A 306 5.82 -40.96 -41.95
C GLY A 306 6.87 -40.10 -41.26
N TYR A 307 7.34 -39.05 -41.93
CA TYR A 307 8.06 -37.97 -41.29
C TYR A 307 7.17 -37.41 -40.17
N ALA A 308 7.38 -37.85 -38.94
CA ALA A 308 6.88 -37.14 -37.78
C ALA A 308 7.66 -35.82 -37.76
N TYR A 309 6.97 -34.72 -38.10
CA TYR A 309 7.49 -33.39 -37.89
C TYR A 309 7.89 -33.28 -36.41
N THR A 310 9.19 -33.28 -36.14
CA THR A 310 9.70 -32.65 -34.92
C THR A 310 9.25 -31.21 -35.01
N ALA A 311 8.31 -30.82 -34.14
CA ALA A 311 8.04 -29.42 -33.88
C ALA A 311 9.38 -28.80 -33.48
N VAL A 312 9.97 -28.00 -34.38
CA VAL A 312 11.04 -27.08 -34.04
C VAL A 312 10.40 -26.16 -33.01
N ALA A 313 10.86 -26.22 -31.77
CA ALA A 313 10.48 -25.21 -30.78
C ALA A 313 10.82 -23.85 -31.40
N ASP A 314 9.83 -22.96 -31.50
CA ASP A 314 10.04 -21.62 -32.03
C ASP A 314 11.24 -20.98 -31.31
N GLU A 315 12.24 -20.52 -32.05
CA GLU A 315 13.44 -19.87 -31.50
C GLU A 315 13.11 -18.57 -30.72
N ASP A 316 11.87 -18.07 -30.82
CA ASP A 316 11.33 -16.93 -30.05
C ASP A 316 10.94 -17.29 -28.59
N ASP A 317 10.89 -18.57 -28.22
CA ASP A 317 10.25 -19.03 -26.98
C ASP A 317 11.23 -19.19 -25.78
N ASP A 318 12.46 -18.68 -25.94
CA ASP A 318 13.57 -18.72 -24.96
C ASP A 318 13.77 -17.39 -24.20
N GLU A 319 12.93 -16.38 -24.47
CA GLU A 319 13.01 -15.09 -23.75
C GLU A 319 12.60 -15.22 -22.27
N PRO A 320 13.36 -14.59 -21.34
CA PRO A 320 13.01 -14.58 -19.93
C PRO A 320 11.64 -13.93 -19.70
N LYS A 321 10.70 -14.63 -19.05
CA LYS A 321 9.37 -14.06 -18.77
C LYS A 321 9.45 -13.02 -17.66
N ARG A 322 8.87 -11.85 -17.91
CA ARG A 322 8.74 -10.76 -16.93
C ARG A 322 7.75 -11.16 -15.83
N ARG A 323 8.18 -11.01 -14.59
CA ARG A 323 7.32 -11.09 -13.39
C ARG A 323 7.49 -9.82 -12.56
N ALA A 324 6.40 -9.29 -12.03
CA ALA A 324 6.45 -8.11 -11.19
C ALA A 324 5.45 -8.21 -10.05
N VAL A 325 5.75 -7.55 -8.93
CA VAL A 325 4.85 -7.47 -7.77
C VAL A 325 4.81 -6.06 -7.24
N ALA A 326 3.66 -5.67 -6.70
CA ALA A 326 3.51 -4.46 -5.90
C ALA A 326 2.54 -4.70 -4.74
N ILE A 327 2.82 -4.13 -3.58
CA ILE A 327 2.17 -4.43 -2.30
C ILE A 327 2.02 -3.14 -1.49
N SER A 328 0.81 -2.89 -0.97
CA SER A 328 0.50 -1.85 0.01
C SER A 328 0.02 -2.49 1.31
N GLY A 329 0.62 -2.07 2.43
CA GLY A 329 0.35 -2.56 3.78
C GLY A 329 -0.46 -1.58 4.62
N THR A 330 -1.15 -2.12 5.62
CA THR A 330 -1.85 -1.35 6.65
C THR A 330 -1.95 -2.17 7.94
N GLY A 331 -1.78 -1.53 9.10
CA GLY A 331 -1.93 -2.17 10.41
C GLY A 331 -1.04 -1.53 11.47
N ASN A 332 -0.55 -2.35 12.39
CA ASN A 332 0.46 -1.95 13.36
C ASN A 332 1.79 -1.65 12.65
N GLY A 333 2.06 -0.38 12.39
CA GLY A 333 3.24 0.03 11.63
C GLY A 333 4.58 -0.42 12.24
N ASP A 334 4.66 -0.57 13.56
CA ASP A 334 5.90 -0.98 14.22
C ASP A 334 6.21 -2.46 13.95
N SER A 335 5.20 -3.33 13.90
CA SER A 335 5.36 -4.71 13.44
C SER A 335 5.76 -4.79 11.97
N PHE A 336 5.13 -3.99 11.10
CA PHE A 336 5.51 -3.92 9.68
C PHE A 336 6.98 -3.50 9.50
N LEU A 337 7.44 -2.52 10.27
CA LEU A 337 8.83 -2.08 10.30
C LEU A 337 9.79 -3.19 10.75
N ARG A 338 9.51 -3.82 11.90
CA ARG A 338 10.39 -4.87 12.48
C ARG A 338 10.53 -6.10 11.59
N THR A 339 9.50 -6.42 10.80
CA THR A 339 9.45 -7.59 9.92
C THR A 339 9.77 -7.28 8.46
N ASN A 340 9.93 -5.99 8.12
CA ASN A 340 10.08 -5.51 6.74
C ASN A 340 8.99 -6.10 5.82
N ALA A 341 7.73 -6.03 6.27
CA ALA A 341 6.67 -6.95 5.89
C ALA A 341 6.40 -7.01 4.37
N ALA A 342 6.24 -5.87 3.70
CA ALA A 342 5.97 -5.83 2.26
C ALA A 342 7.13 -6.42 1.44
N ARG A 343 8.37 -6.06 1.77
CA ARG A 343 9.57 -6.60 1.12
C ARG A 343 9.70 -8.10 1.37
N THR A 344 9.39 -8.57 2.58
CA THR A 344 9.44 -9.98 2.95
C THR A 344 8.44 -10.80 2.13
N ALA A 345 7.21 -10.32 1.95
CA ALA A 345 6.24 -10.96 1.04
C ALA A 345 6.77 -11.02 -0.40
N ALA A 346 7.30 -9.91 -0.92
CA ALA A 346 7.93 -9.91 -2.25
C ALA A 346 9.15 -10.86 -2.35
N ALA A 347 9.93 -11.00 -1.28
CA ALA A 347 11.08 -11.90 -1.23
C ALA A 347 10.66 -13.37 -1.26
N ILE A 348 9.61 -13.74 -0.53
CA ILE A 348 9.03 -15.08 -0.56
C ILE A 348 8.54 -15.38 -1.98
N ALA A 349 7.77 -14.47 -2.58
CA ALA A 349 7.27 -14.65 -3.95
C ALA A 349 8.42 -14.84 -4.98
N ARG A 350 9.52 -14.09 -4.81
CA ARG A 350 10.66 -14.11 -5.74
C ARG A 350 11.62 -15.27 -5.55
N TYR A 351 11.90 -15.67 -4.31
CA TYR A 351 13.03 -16.56 -4.00
C TYR A 351 12.62 -17.88 -3.37
N HIS A 352 11.40 -18.01 -2.84
CA HIS A 352 10.96 -19.26 -2.25
C HIS A 352 10.53 -20.24 -3.35
N SER A 353 11.27 -21.33 -3.47
CA SER A 353 10.84 -22.53 -4.20
C SER A 353 10.41 -23.59 -3.19
N SER A 354 9.13 -23.98 -3.23
CA SER A 354 8.61 -25.11 -2.45
C SER A 354 8.96 -26.47 -3.08
N ASN A 355 9.68 -26.48 -4.21
CA ASN A 355 9.99 -27.67 -4.99
C ASN A 355 11.50 -27.99 -4.95
N PRO A 356 11.91 -29.24 -4.68
CA PRO A 356 13.30 -29.67 -4.83
C PRO A 356 13.83 -29.55 -6.26
N ASN A 357 12.96 -29.41 -7.27
CA ASN A 357 13.36 -29.04 -8.62
C ASN A 357 13.53 -27.51 -8.72
N PRO A 358 14.76 -26.98 -8.84
CA PRO A 358 15.03 -25.54 -8.91
C PRO A 358 14.41 -24.84 -10.13
N ASN A 359 13.86 -25.61 -11.07
CA ASN A 359 13.26 -25.11 -12.30
C ASN A 359 11.71 -25.00 -12.24
N LEU A 360 11.03 -25.49 -11.19
CA LEU A 360 9.57 -25.45 -11.10
C LEU A 360 9.07 -24.84 -9.78
N SER A 361 8.37 -23.71 -9.90
CA SER A 361 7.46 -23.11 -8.92
C SER A 361 8.08 -22.24 -7.82
N CYS A 362 8.35 -20.98 -8.15
CA CYS A 362 8.37 -19.90 -7.15
C CYS A 362 6.96 -19.69 -6.58
N SER A 363 6.85 -19.43 -5.27
CA SER A 363 5.58 -19.16 -4.60
C SER A 363 4.82 -18.00 -5.24
N SER A 364 3.49 -18.09 -5.34
CA SER A 364 2.67 -16.95 -5.75
C SER A 364 2.74 -15.83 -4.73
N LEU A 365 2.46 -14.61 -5.16
CA LEU A 365 2.39 -13.47 -4.26
C LEU A 365 1.24 -13.64 -3.25
N GLN A 366 0.12 -14.25 -3.63
CA GLN A 366 -0.98 -14.51 -2.70
C GLN A 366 -0.53 -15.39 -1.53
N SER A 367 0.18 -16.50 -1.80
CA SER A 367 0.71 -17.37 -0.74
C SER A 367 1.72 -16.63 0.14
N ALA A 368 2.56 -15.79 -0.46
CA ALA A 368 3.52 -14.97 0.28
C ALA A 368 2.84 -13.94 1.19
N VAL A 369 1.81 -13.24 0.69
CA VAL A 369 1.01 -12.27 1.45
C VAL A 369 0.29 -12.97 2.60
N THR A 370 -0.30 -14.14 2.37
CA THR A 370 -0.90 -14.96 3.44
C THR A 370 0.14 -15.38 4.48
N ALA A 371 1.34 -15.81 4.07
CA ALA A 371 2.40 -16.20 5.00
C ALA A 371 2.91 -15.06 5.88
N VAL A 372 2.81 -13.80 5.42
CA VAL A 372 3.27 -12.63 6.18
C VAL A 372 2.13 -11.99 6.98
N ALA A 373 1.02 -11.69 6.31
CA ALA A 373 -0.06 -10.87 6.85
C ALA A 373 -1.38 -11.62 7.06
N GLY A 374 -1.51 -12.86 6.61
CA GLY A 374 -2.68 -13.69 6.89
C GLY A 374 -2.68 -14.25 8.32
N PRO A 375 -3.77 -14.93 8.73
CA PRO A 375 -3.86 -15.58 10.04
C PRO A 375 -2.67 -16.51 10.29
N HIS A 376 -2.08 -16.42 11.48
CA HIS A 376 -0.85 -17.13 11.87
C HIS A 376 0.39 -16.76 11.06
N GLY A 377 0.35 -15.67 10.30
CA GLY A 377 1.47 -15.16 9.51
C GLY A 377 2.57 -14.50 10.34
N GLN A 378 3.66 -14.10 9.69
CA GLN A 378 4.82 -13.50 10.35
C GLN A 378 4.51 -12.27 11.20
N LEU A 379 3.56 -11.42 10.79
CA LEU A 379 3.16 -10.25 11.57
C LEU A 379 2.59 -10.66 12.94
N GLU A 380 1.67 -11.62 12.96
CA GLU A 380 1.11 -12.19 14.19
C GLU A 380 2.21 -12.82 15.05
N GLN A 381 3.05 -13.66 14.44
CA GLN A 381 4.16 -14.31 15.13
C GLN A 381 5.14 -13.31 15.76
N SER A 382 5.38 -12.16 15.10
CA SER A 382 6.29 -11.13 15.61
C SER A 382 5.85 -10.50 16.94
N ALA A 383 4.56 -10.56 17.25
CA ALA A 383 4.01 -10.04 18.49
C ALA A 383 4.26 -10.96 19.70
N GLY A 384 4.50 -12.27 19.47
CA GLY A 384 4.68 -13.27 20.51
C GLY A 384 3.55 -13.22 21.55
N ASP A 385 3.90 -13.17 22.84
CA ASP A 385 2.94 -13.12 23.94
C ASP A 385 2.06 -11.85 23.99
N ARG A 386 2.35 -10.84 23.16
CA ARG A 386 1.57 -9.58 23.05
C ARG A 386 0.45 -9.65 22.02
N TRP A 387 0.41 -10.69 21.19
CA TRP A 387 -0.67 -10.93 20.23
C TRP A 387 -2.04 -10.94 20.92
N GLY A 388 -3.03 -10.28 20.30
CA GLY A 388 -4.39 -10.15 20.83
C GLY A 388 -4.54 -9.30 22.11
N LYS A 389 -3.45 -8.71 22.62
CA LYS A 389 -3.47 -7.87 23.84
C LYS A 389 -3.20 -6.40 23.59
N THR A 390 -2.38 -6.09 22.59
CA THR A 390 -1.84 -4.74 22.35
C THR A 390 -2.14 -4.20 20.95
N GLY A 391 -2.71 -5.04 20.07
CA GLY A 391 -2.79 -4.76 18.63
C GLY A 391 -1.45 -4.92 17.90
N GLU A 392 -0.35 -5.24 18.59
CA GLU A 392 0.91 -5.58 17.94
C GLU A 392 0.75 -6.82 17.04
N GLY A 393 1.33 -6.77 15.85
CA GLY A 393 1.25 -7.82 14.84
C GLY A 393 -0.01 -7.78 13.98
N GLU A 394 -1.00 -6.93 14.29
CA GLU A 394 -2.25 -6.86 13.52
C GLU A 394 -2.06 -6.05 12.24
N GLY A 395 -2.62 -6.54 11.13
CA GLY A 395 -2.66 -5.79 9.88
C GLY A 395 -3.12 -6.60 8.67
N GLY A 396 -2.85 -6.06 7.50
CA GLY A 396 -3.18 -6.65 6.21
C GLY A 396 -2.41 -6.01 5.07
N MET A 397 -2.46 -6.67 3.92
CA MET A 397 -1.84 -6.21 2.68
C MET A 397 -2.80 -6.41 1.52
N ILE A 398 -2.72 -5.49 0.55
CA ILE A 398 -3.22 -5.69 -0.81
C ILE A 398 -2.04 -5.66 -1.78
N GLY A 399 -2.20 -6.24 -2.96
CA GLY A 399 -1.17 -6.20 -3.98
C GLY A 399 -1.65 -6.64 -5.35
N ILE A 400 -0.74 -6.59 -6.30
CA ILE A 400 -0.91 -7.16 -7.64
C ILE A 400 0.38 -7.90 -8.00
N GLU A 401 0.23 -9.10 -8.56
CA GLU A 401 1.30 -9.87 -9.19
C GLU A 401 1.07 -9.90 -10.70
N LEU A 402 2.02 -9.39 -11.48
CA LEU A 402 2.07 -9.63 -12.92
C LEU A 402 2.87 -10.91 -13.17
N ARG A 403 2.22 -11.91 -13.76
CA ARG A 403 2.84 -13.18 -14.17
C ARG A 403 2.18 -13.67 -15.46
N ASP A 404 2.98 -14.11 -16.43
CA ASP A 404 2.48 -14.60 -17.72
C ASP A 404 1.53 -13.61 -18.43
N ASP A 405 1.85 -12.31 -18.39
CA ASP A 405 1.03 -11.21 -18.93
C ASP A 405 -0.37 -11.06 -18.32
N HIS A 406 -0.60 -11.72 -17.18
CA HIS A 406 -1.80 -11.61 -16.38
C HIS A 406 -1.51 -10.94 -15.03
N GLY A 407 -2.30 -9.93 -14.69
CA GLY A 407 -2.25 -9.30 -13.37
C GLY A 407 -3.19 -10.01 -12.39
N HIS A 408 -2.66 -10.59 -11.32
CA HIS A 408 -3.40 -11.24 -10.26
C HIS A 408 -3.54 -10.29 -9.07
N ILE A 409 -4.78 -9.96 -8.68
CA ILE A 409 -5.04 -9.19 -7.45
C ILE A 409 -4.74 -10.08 -6.25
N VAL A 410 -4.05 -9.57 -5.23
CA VAL A 410 -3.78 -10.32 -4.00
C VAL A 410 -4.20 -9.53 -2.78
N TYR A 411 -4.63 -10.21 -1.72
CA TYR A 411 -4.86 -9.60 -0.42
C TYR A 411 -4.95 -10.64 0.69
N ASP A 412 -4.51 -10.27 1.89
CA ASP A 412 -4.78 -11.01 3.13
C ASP A 412 -4.60 -10.10 4.36
N HIS A 413 -5.10 -10.54 5.52
CA HIS A 413 -5.03 -9.84 6.80
C HIS A 413 -5.20 -10.80 7.98
N ASN A 414 -4.62 -10.49 9.14
CA ASN A 414 -4.75 -11.31 10.35
C ASN A 414 -5.61 -10.65 11.44
N CYS A 415 -6.00 -9.40 11.19
CA CYS A 415 -6.87 -8.61 12.04
C CYS A 415 -8.35 -8.85 11.71
N GLY A 416 -9.26 -8.18 12.42
CA GLY A 416 -10.70 -8.37 12.26
C GLY A 416 -11.23 -8.02 10.86
N GLY A 417 -10.61 -7.06 10.16
CA GLY A 417 -10.98 -6.74 8.79
C GLY A 417 -10.01 -5.80 8.07
N LEU A 418 -10.15 -5.79 6.74
CA LEU A 418 -9.42 -4.95 5.79
C LEU A 418 -10.40 -4.40 4.76
N PHE A 419 -10.72 -3.11 4.86
CA PHE A 419 -11.54 -2.42 3.86
C PHE A 419 -10.81 -2.38 2.53
N ARG A 420 -11.37 -3.02 1.49
CA ARG A 420 -10.75 -3.10 0.17
C ARG A 420 -11.78 -3.06 -0.95
N ALA A 421 -11.37 -2.54 -2.10
CA ALA A 421 -12.16 -2.58 -3.33
C ALA A 421 -11.24 -2.81 -4.54
N TRP A 422 -11.71 -3.56 -5.53
CA TRP A 422 -10.93 -3.89 -6.72
C TRP A 422 -11.82 -4.18 -7.92
N ILE A 423 -11.22 -4.21 -9.11
CA ILE A 423 -11.88 -4.68 -10.33
C ILE A 423 -11.53 -6.17 -10.52
N ASP A 424 -12.53 -7.04 -10.54
CA ASP A 424 -12.33 -8.47 -10.78
C ASP A 424 -11.95 -8.78 -12.24
N ASP A 425 -11.69 -10.06 -12.53
CA ASP A 425 -11.23 -10.52 -13.85
C ASP A 425 -12.29 -10.34 -14.94
N HIS A 426 -13.55 -10.09 -14.55
CA HIS A 426 -14.67 -9.82 -15.45
C HIS A 426 -14.93 -8.31 -15.62
N GLY A 427 -14.10 -7.45 -15.02
CA GLY A 427 -14.28 -6.00 -15.08
C GLY A 427 -15.32 -5.47 -14.10
N HIS A 428 -15.83 -6.29 -13.16
CA HIS A 428 -16.82 -5.85 -12.20
C HIS A 428 -16.17 -5.30 -10.92
N PRO A 429 -16.72 -4.21 -10.36
CA PRO A 429 -16.24 -3.68 -9.09
C PRO A 429 -16.66 -4.58 -7.93
N ARG A 430 -15.70 -4.89 -7.06
CA ARG A 430 -15.87 -5.69 -5.85
C ARG A 430 -15.47 -4.88 -4.63
N PHE A 431 -16.06 -5.24 -3.49
CA PHE A 431 -15.77 -4.66 -2.19
C PHE A 431 -15.78 -5.79 -1.15
N GLY A 432 -14.92 -5.67 -0.14
CA GLY A 432 -14.90 -6.60 1.00
C GLY A 432 -14.23 -5.97 2.22
N VAL A 433 -14.52 -6.56 3.38
CA VAL A 433 -13.94 -6.17 4.67
C VAL A 433 -13.40 -7.40 5.38
N PHE A 434 -14.21 -8.43 5.51
CA PHE A 434 -13.92 -9.56 6.39
C PHE A 434 -13.20 -10.72 5.67
N GLN A 435 -12.74 -11.68 6.46
CA GLN A 435 -12.01 -12.88 6.01
C GLN A 435 -12.89 -13.85 5.20
N ASP A 436 -14.14 -14.04 5.63
CA ASP A 436 -15.16 -14.87 4.97
C ASP A 436 -15.62 -14.31 3.61
N GLU A 437 -15.33 -13.03 3.36
CA GLU A 437 -15.60 -12.34 2.09
C GLU A 437 -14.45 -12.48 1.07
N LYS A 438 -13.44 -13.30 1.36
CA LYS A 438 -12.43 -13.69 0.38
C LYS A 438 -13.09 -14.48 -0.74
N THR A 439 -13.18 -13.88 -1.92
CA THR A 439 -13.44 -14.63 -3.15
C THR A 439 -12.29 -15.59 -3.37
N VAL A 440 -12.59 -16.90 -3.47
CA VAL A 440 -11.66 -17.88 -4.01
C VAL A 440 -11.39 -17.45 -5.45
N GLN A 441 -10.18 -16.94 -5.71
CA GLN A 441 -9.73 -16.74 -7.08
C GLN A 441 -9.54 -18.14 -7.69
N SER A 442 -10.32 -18.43 -8.73
CA SER A 442 -10.31 -19.70 -9.46
C SER A 442 -9.09 -19.86 -10.32
#